data_AF-A0A8X7VLT2-F1
#
_entry.id   AF-A0A8X7VLT2-F1
#
_cell.length_a   1.000
_cell.length_b   1.000
_cell.length_c   1.000
_cell.angle_alpha   90.00
_cell.angle_beta   90.00
_cell.angle_gamma   90.00
#
_symmetry.space_group_name_H-M   'P 1'
#
loop_
_entity.id
_entity.type
_entity.pdbx_description
1 polymer ?
#
loop_
_entity_poly.entity_id
_entity_poly.type
_entity_poly.pdbx_seq_one_letter_code
_entity_poly.pdbx_strand_id
1 'polypeptide(L)'
;MKRYNNLTIPNMLRDNDDCSMSCFQCKVNVPSQLFLLLGSPSEEELGSLSEKAKLYLRQPPYHGPQSFFVVFPNVPYSAIELINKMLMFDPRQRISVEDVFDHQYLREMHDITDEPPFTEGEIKELIYCEALAFSPEPGIVEKKH
;
A
#
# COMPACT_ATOMS: atom_id res chain seq x y z
N MET A 1 -9.24 -38.49 -2.04
CA MET A 1 -9.23 -37.42 -1.01
C MET A 1 -7.80 -36.92 -0.86
N LYS A 2 -7.63 -35.60 -0.99
CA LYS A 2 -6.36 -34.87 -0.97
C LYS A 2 -5.60 -35.09 0.34
N ARG A 3 -4.28 -35.29 0.29
CA ARG A 3 -3.32 -34.63 1.19
C ARG A 3 -2.02 -34.39 0.40
N TYR A 4 -1.70 -33.12 0.20
CA TYR A 4 -0.47 -32.67 -0.44
C TYR A 4 0.72 -32.95 0.47
N ASN A 5 1.78 -33.41 -0.16
CA ASN A 5 3.07 -33.73 0.44
C ASN A 5 3.78 -32.47 0.94
N ASN A 6 4.50 -32.65 2.04
CA ASN A 6 5.50 -31.76 2.61
C ASN A 6 6.48 -31.28 1.52
N LEU A 7 6.45 -29.98 1.22
CA LEU A 7 7.56 -29.28 0.58
C LEU A 7 8.14 -28.34 1.61
N THR A 8 9.33 -28.70 2.08
CA THR A 8 10.22 -27.90 2.92
C THR A 8 10.37 -26.50 2.31
N ILE A 9 10.10 -25.47 3.11
CA ILE A 9 10.32 -24.06 2.76
C ILE A 9 11.83 -23.80 2.82
N PRO A 10 12.52 -23.49 1.71
CA PRO A 10 13.90 -23.02 1.77
C PRO A 10 13.90 -21.52 2.14
N ASN A 11 14.71 -21.18 3.14
CA ASN A 11 15.03 -19.81 3.54
C ASN A 11 15.47 -18.97 2.33
N MET A 12 14.67 -17.97 1.96
CA MET A 12 14.95 -16.97 0.92
C MET A 12 14.92 -15.55 1.54
N LEU A 13 15.69 -15.35 2.62
CA LEU A 13 15.96 -14.01 3.18
C LEU A 13 17.43 -13.90 3.58
N ARG A 14 18.29 -14.11 2.60
CA ARG A 14 19.67 -13.61 2.59
C ARG A 14 19.99 -13.36 1.12
N ASP A 15 20.67 -12.26 0.85
CA ASP A 15 21.18 -11.79 -0.45
C ASP A 15 20.46 -10.52 -0.95
N ASN A 16 20.64 -9.42 -0.21
CA ASN A 16 20.35 -8.06 -0.66
C ASN A 16 21.56 -7.39 -1.36
N ASP A 17 22.64 -8.11 -1.65
CA ASP A 17 23.89 -7.52 -2.17
C ASP A 17 24.43 -8.14 -3.48
N ASP A 18 23.63 -8.89 -4.24
CA ASP A 18 24.03 -9.42 -5.56
C ASP A 18 23.16 -8.84 -6.69
N CYS A 19 23.20 -7.51 -6.86
CA CYS A 19 22.77 -6.88 -8.10
C CYS A 19 23.86 -7.08 -9.17
N SER A 20 24.01 -8.31 -9.67
CA SER A 20 24.88 -8.59 -10.80
C SER A 20 24.24 -8.12 -12.11
N MET A 21 25.07 -7.45 -12.91
CA MET A 21 24.82 -6.70 -14.14
C MET A 21 24.23 -7.49 -15.34
N SER A 22 23.31 -8.43 -15.12
CA SER A 22 22.66 -9.20 -16.19
C SER A 22 21.15 -9.02 -16.29
N CYS A 23 20.52 -8.27 -15.38
CA CYS A 23 19.08 -7.98 -15.45
C CYS A 23 18.76 -6.53 -15.84
N PHE A 24 19.42 -6.00 -16.88
CA PHE A 24 19.02 -4.71 -17.48
C PHE A 24 17.67 -4.78 -18.21
N GLN A 25 17.09 -5.98 -18.34
CA GLN A 25 15.81 -6.24 -19.02
C GLN A 25 14.69 -6.74 -18.08
N CYS A 26 14.87 -6.74 -16.75
CA CYS A 26 13.73 -6.70 -15.84
C CYS A 26 13.55 -5.27 -15.35
N LYS A 27 13.19 -4.37 -16.28
CA LYS A 27 12.47 -3.17 -15.86
C LYS A 27 11.18 -3.67 -15.24
N VAL A 28 11.13 -3.66 -13.91
CA VAL A 28 9.89 -3.65 -13.16
C VAL A 28 9.09 -2.45 -13.69
N ASN A 29 8.21 -2.72 -14.65
CA ASN A 29 7.41 -1.68 -15.27
C ASN A 29 6.17 -1.51 -14.38
N VAL A 30 6.37 -0.85 -13.23
CA VAL A 30 5.29 -0.50 -12.30
C VAL A 30 4.07 0.13 -13.01
N PRO A 31 4.22 0.96 -14.08
CA PRO A 31 3.06 1.48 -14.81
C PRO A 31 2.21 0.41 -15.50
N SER A 32 2.83 -0.68 -16.00
CA SER A 32 2.08 -1.64 -16.83
C SER A 32 1.06 -2.43 -16.03
N GLN A 33 1.36 -2.76 -14.77
CA GLN A 33 0.41 -3.51 -13.93
C GLN A 33 -0.81 -2.66 -13.55
N LEU A 34 -0.60 -1.36 -13.33
CA LEU A 34 -1.69 -0.43 -13.05
C LEU A 34 -2.60 -0.25 -14.27
N PHE A 35 -2.02 -0.09 -15.46
CA PHE A 35 -2.79 0.08 -16.70
C PHE A 35 -3.54 -1.18 -17.13
N LEU A 36 -3.07 -2.37 -16.75
CA LEU A 36 -3.83 -3.60 -16.94
C LEU A 36 -5.12 -3.63 -16.11
N LEU A 37 -5.16 -2.94 -14.98
CA LEU A 37 -6.30 -2.92 -14.07
C LEU A 37 -7.24 -1.73 -14.32
N LEU A 38 -6.68 -0.52 -14.47
CA LEU A 38 -7.44 0.72 -14.62
C LEU A 38 -7.68 1.12 -16.08
N GLY A 39 -6.91 0.57 -17.02
CA GLY A 39 -6.77 1.12 -18.36
C GLY A 39 -5.74 2.24 -18.45
N SER A 40 -5.48 2.69 -19.66
CA SER A 40 -4.62 3.83 -19.93
C SER A 40 -5.37 5.14 -19.64
N PRO A 41 -4.75 6.08 -18.92
CA PRO A 41 -5.39 7.36 -18.57
C PRO A 41 -5.63 8.21 -19.82
N SER A 42 -6.71 8.98 -19.77
CA SER A 42 -7.01 10.02 -20.76
C SER A 42 -6.06 11.23 -20.62
N GLU A 43 -5.97 12.07 -21.66
CA GLU A 43 -5.17 13.30 -21.61
C GLU A 43 -5.67 14.29 -20.55
N GLU A 44 -6.96 14.25 -20.22
CA GLU A 44 -7.57 15.07 -19.17
C GLU A 44 -7.08 14.66 -17.78
N GLU A 45 -7.04 13.36 -17.49
CA GLU A 45 -6.52 12.81 -16.23
C GLU A 45 -5.01 13.01 -16.07
N LEU A 46 -4.27 13.02 -17.18
CA LEU A 46 -2.84 13.33 -17.22
C LEU A 46 -2.55 14.83 -17.05
N GLY A 47 -3.56 15.70 -17.16
CA GLY A 47 -3.41 17.15 -17.25
C GLY A 47 -2.66 17.77 -16.08
N SER A 48 -2.77 17.19 -14.88
CA SER A 48 -2.12 17.67 -13.66
C SER A 48 -0.65 17.25 -13.52
N LEU A 49 -0.16 16.35 -14.36
CA LEU A 49 1.19 15.80 -14.28
C LEU A 49 2.23 16.63 -15.05
N SER A 50 3.50 16.49 -14.67
CA SER A 50 4.61 17.09 -15.43
C SER A 50 4.76 16.46 -16.82
N GLU A 51 5.27 17.22 -17.80
CA GLU A 51 5.48 16.70 -19.17
C GLU A 51 6.37 15.46 -19.22
N LYS A 52 7.40 15.36 -18.36
CA LYS A 52 8.23 14.15 -18.25
C LYS A 52 7.42 12.94 -17.79
N ALA A 53 6.52 13.13 -16.83
CA ALA A 53 5.64 12.05 -16.35
C ALA A 53 4.63 11.64 -17.42
N LYS A 54 4.04 12.59 -18.17
CA LYS A 54 3.16 12.28 -19.30
C LYS A 54 3.86 11.45 -20.36
N LEU A 55 5.09 11.84 -20.76
CA LEU A 55 5.87 11.07 -21.73
C LEU A 55 6.15 9.64 -21.26
N TYR A 56 6.43 9.45 -19.97
CA TYR A 56 6.64 8.13 -19.38
C TYR A 56 5.36 7.28 -19.39
N LEU A 57 4.21 7.88 -19.05
CA LEU A 57 2.92 7.18 -19.02
C LEU A 57 2.36 6.86 -20.42
N ARG A 58 2.84 7.53 -21.47
CA ARG A 58 2.51 7.24 -22.89
C ARG A 58 3.38 6.14 -23.53
N GLN A 59 4.47 5.73 -22.89
CA GLN A 59 5.37 4.67 -23.42
C GLN A 59 4.74 3.27 -23.50
N PRO A 60 3.98 2.79 -22.49
CA PRO A 60 3.41 1.45 -22.56
C PRO A 60 2.22 1.37 -23.55
N PRO A 61 1.86 0.16 -24.02
CA PRO A 61 0.71 -0.06 -24.89
C PRO A 61 -0.58 0.47 -24.27
N TYR A 62 -1.50 0.92 -25.12
CA TYR A 62 -2.82 1.34 -24.67
C TYR A 62 -3.62 0.15 -24.14
N HIS A 63 -4.20 0.31 -22.95
CA HIS A 63 -5.12 -0.63 -22.34
C HIS A 63 -6.50 0.01 -22.22
N GLY A 64 -7.54 -0.67 -22.72
CA GLY A 64 -8.91 -0.19 -22.58
C GLY A 64 -9.37 -0.26 -21.11
N PRO A 65 -10.29 0.61 -20.69
CA PRO A 65 -10.82 0.59 -19.33
C PRO A 65 -11.54 -0.74 -19.08
N GLN A 66 -11.16 -1.43 -18.01
CA GLN A 66 -11.81 -2.66 -17.58
C GLN A 66 -12.70 -2.37 -16.38
N SER A 67 -13.92 -2.90 -16.40
CA SER A 67 -14.79 -2.79 -15.23
C SER A 67 -14.29 -3.70 -14.11
N PHE A 68 -14.11 -3.14 -12.91
CA PHE A 68 -13.76 -3.94 -11.73
C PHE A 68 -14.77 -5.03 -11.40
N PHE A 69 -16.03 -4.89 -11.81
CA PHE A 69 -17.03 -5.96 -11.69
C PHE A 69 -16.67 -7.23 -12.46
N VAL A 70 -15.93 -7.08 -13.56
CA VAL A 70 -15.45 -8.21 -14.38
C VAL A 70 -14.19 -8.81 -13.77
N VAL A 71 -13.30 -7.98 -13.21
CA VAL A 71 -12.04 -8.42 -12.59
C VAL A 71 -12.30 -9.11 -11.25
N PHE A 72 -13.26 -8.61 -10.48
CA PHE A 72 -13.58 -9.05 -9.13
C PHE A 72 -15.06 -9.44 -8.99
N PRO A 73 -15.51 -10.54 -9.62
CA PRO A 73 -16.93 -10.91 -9.66
C PRO A 73 -17.51 -11.31 -8.29
N ASN A 74 -16.67 -11.67 -7.33
CA ASN A 74 -17.09 -12.13 -6.00
C ASN A 74 -17.05 -11.02 -4.94
N VAL A 75 -16.73 -9.78 -5.31
CA VAL A 75 -16.61 -8.65 -4.38
C VAL A 75 -17.94 -7.90 -4.31
N PRO A 76 -18.39 -7.48 -3.12
CA PRO A 76 -19.64 -6.74 -2.99
C PRO A 76 -19.59 -5.41 -3.75
N TYR A 77 -20.74 -5.00 -4.28
CA TYR A 77 -20.86 -3.77 -5.09
C TYR A 77 -20.32 -2.54 -4.36
N SER A 78 -20.60 -2.40 -3.06
CA SER A 78 -20.13 -1.29 -2.23
C SER A 78 -18.60 -1.23 -2.11
N ALA A 79 -17.91 -2.38 -2.07
CA ALA A 79 -16.44 -2.40 -2.07
C ALA A 79 -15.87 -2.01 -3.43
N ILE A 80 -16.50 -2.48 -4.52
CA ILE A 80 -16.07 -2.12 -5.88
C ILE A 80 -16.25 -0.63 -6.13
N GLU A 81 -17.35 -0.03 -5.68
CA GLU A 81 -17.54 1.43 -5.76
C GLU A 81 -16.48 2.20 -4.98
N LEU A 82 -16.14 1.74 -3.76
CA LEU A 82 -15.10 2.38 -2.97
C LEU A 82 -13.74 2.32 -3.67
N ILE A 83 -13.35 1.13 -4.17
CA ILE A 83 -12.09 0.93 -4.89
C ILE A 83 -12.02 1.81 -6.13
N ASN A 84 -13.12 1.94 -6.89
CA ASN A 84 -13.20 2.85 -8.04
C ASN A 84 -12.88 4.30 -7.65
N LYS A 85 -13.45 4.79 -6.55
CA LYS A 85 -13.24 6.17 -6.10
C LYS A 85 -11.84 6.39 -5.50
N MET A 86 -11.21 5.34 -4.96
CA MET A 86 -9.85 5.39 -4.41
C MET A 86 -8.77 5.31 -5.51
N LEU A 87 -8.99 4.52 -6.55
CA LEU A 87 -8.01 4.27 -7.63
C LEU A 87 -8.21 5.19 -8.84
N MET A 88 -8.24 6.50 -8.60
CA MET A 88 -8.28 7.53 -9.65
C MET A 88 -6.86 7.99 -10.05
N PHE A 89 -6.66 8.23 -11.35
CA PHE A 89 -5.40 8.76 -11.89
C PHE A 89 -5.17 10.22 -11.49
N ASP A 90 -6.21 11.05 -11.60
CA ASP A 90 -6.17 12.42 -11.08
C ASP A 90 -6.34 12.38 -9.55
N PRO A 91 -5.32 12.79 -8.77
CA PRO A 91 -5.44 12.83 -7.31
C PRO A 91 -6.55 13.77 -6.82
N ARG A 92 -6.99 14.74 -7.64
CA ARG A 92 -8.08 15.67 -7.28
C ARG A 92 -9.46 15.02 -7.35
N GLN A 93 -9.60 13.95 -8.12
CA GLN A 93 -10.83 13.20 -8.25
C GLN A 93 -10.90 12.02 -7.28
N ARG A 94 -9.81 11.72 -6.57
CA ARG A 94 -9.75 10.68 -5.55
C ARG A 94 -10.62 11.08 -4.36
N ILE A 95 -11.38 10.11 -3.84
CA ILE A 95 -12.15 10.27 -2.60
C ILE A 95 -11.26 10.71 -1.42
N SER A 96 -11.78 11.58 -0.57
CA SER A 96 -11.06 12.03 0.64
C SER A 96 -11.02 10.92 1.69
N VAL A 97 -10.12 11.02 2.65
CA VAL A 97 -10.01 10.03 3.74
C VAL A 97 -11.28 10.03 4.58
N GLU A 98 -11.83 11.21 4.86
CA GLU A 98 -13.08 11.39 5.62
C GLU A 98 -14.26 10.71 4.90
N ASP A 99 -14.39 10.94 3.59
CA ASP A 99 -15.45 10.34 2.76
C ASP A 99 -15.29 8.81 2.64
N VAL A 100 -14.06 8.29 2.71
CA VAL A 100 -13.79 6.84 2.72
C VAL A 100 -14.37 6.21 4.00
N PHE A 101 -14.12 6.80 5.17
CA PHE A 101 -14.65 6.29 6.44
C PHE A 101 -16.18 6.35 6.50
N ASP A 102 -16.79 7.35 5.88
CA ASP A 102 -18.25 7.46 5.78
C ASP A 102 -18.87 6.53 4.73
N HIS A 103 -18.07 5.84 3.91
CA HIS A 103 -18.57 4.95 2.88
C HIS A 103 -19.24 3.71 3.47
N GLN A 104 -20.38 3.30 2.91
CA GLN A 104 -21.20 2.18 3.39
C GLN A 104 -20.38 0.91 3.66
N TYR A 105 -19.42 0.60 2.79
CA TYR A 105 -18.57 -0.59 2.93
C TYR A 105 -17.68 -0.57 4.19
N LEU A 106 -17.08 0.58 4.53
CA LEU A 106 -16.22 0.68 5.71
C LEU A 106 -17.00 0.92 6.98
N ARG A 107 -18.16 1.59 6.90
CA ARG A 107 -19.06 1.77 8.05
C ARG A 107 -19.48 0.44 8.68
N GLU A 108 -19.69 -0.59 7.86
CA GLU A 108 -20.04 -1.94 8.32
C GLU A 108 -18.85 -2.69 8.95
N MET A 109 -17.62 -2.25 8.67
CA MET A 109 -16.38 -2.82 9.21
C MET A 109 -15.80 -2.03 10.39
N HIS A 110 -16.27 -0.80 10.61
CA HIS A 110 -15.70 0.11 11.60
C HIS A 110 -16.16 -0.27 13.00
N ASP A 111 -15.41 -1.14 13.65
CA ASP A 111 -15.53 -1.37 15.07
C ASP A 111 -14.73 -0.29 15.83
N ILE A 112 -15.44 0.69 16.40
CA ILE A 112 -14.86 1.80 17.19
C ILE A 112 -14.12 1.25 18.43
N THR A 113 -14.37 0.01 18.83
CA THR A 113 -13.67 -0.63 19.95
C THR A 113 -12.28 -1.20 19.61
N ASP A 114 -11.89 -1.29 18.33
CA ASP A 114 -10.62 -1.92 17.91
C ASP A 114 -9.43 -0.93 17.81
N GLU A 115 -9.70 0.38 17.82
CA GLU A 115 -8.68 1.44 17.81
C GLU A 115 -8.87 2.43 18.97
N PRO A 116 -8.45 2.10 20.20
CA PRO A 116 -8.42 3.07 21.29
C PRO A 116 -7.39 4.16 20.95
N PRO A 117 -7.75 5.46 21.04
CA PRO A 117 -6.78 6.52 20.88
C PRO A 117 -5.75 6.43 22.00
N PHE A 118 -4.49 6.15 21.66
CA PHE A 118 -3.41 6.19 22.64
C PHE A 118 -3.26 7.62 23.16
N THR A 119 -3.33 7.77 24.47
CA THR A 119 -3.01 9.03 25.14
C THR A 119 -1.50 9.27 25.10
N GLU A 120 -1.09 10.54 25.21
CA GLU A 120 0.33 10.91 25.28
C GLU A 120 1.09 10.14 26.39
N GLY A 121 0.41 9.83 27.50
CA GLY A 121 0.96 9.04 28.60
C GLY A 121 1.24 7.59 28.23
N GLU A 122 0.31 6.94 27.52
CA GLU A 122 0.46 5.55 27.06
C GLU A 122 1.57 5.41 26.02
N ILE A 123 1.69 6.39 25.11
CA ILE A 123 2.78 6.41 24.12
C ILE A 123 4.14 6.57 24.80
N LYS A 124 4.24 7.45 25.80
CA LYS A 124 5.50 7.64 26.56
C LYS A 124 5.92 6.38 27.29
N GLU A 125 4.97 5.66 27.89
CA GLU A 125 5.26 4.41 28.60
C GLU A 125 5.75 3.33 27.64
N LEU A 126 5.10 3.17 26.48
CA LEU A 126 5.53 2.22 25.46
C LEU A 126 6.96 2.51 24.96
N ILE A 127 7.27 3.79 24.69
CA ILE A 127 8.61 4.21 24.26
C ILE A 127 9.64 3.95 25.37
N TYR A 128 9.29 4.22 26.63
CA TYR A 128 10.17 4.01 27.77
C TYR A 128 10.48 2.52 27.99
N CYS A 129 9.46 1.66 27.94
CA CYS A 129 9.63 0.21 28.06
C CYS A 129 10.50 -0.35 26.94
N GLU A 130 10.31 0.09 25.70
CA GLU A 130 11.13 -0.35 24.56
C GLU A 130 12.59 0.14 24.71
N ALA A 131 12.79 1.38 25.16
CA ALA A 131 14.12 1.93 25.42
C ALA A 131 14.87 1.15 26.52
N LEU A 132 14.18 0.73 27.58
CA LEU A 132 14.73 -0.12 28.63
C LEU A 132 15.01 -1.55 28.16
N ALA A 133 14.16 -2.11 27.30
CA ALA A 133 14.39 -3.42 26.69
C ALA A 133 15.63 -3.41 25.76
N PHE A 134 15.84 -2.30 25.05
CA PHE A 134 16.99 -2.09 24.15
C PHE A 134 18.28 -1.74 24.92
N SER A 135 18.17 -1.14 26.11
CA SER A 135 19.29 -0.77 26.98
C SER A 135 18.97 -1.10 28.43
N PRO A 136 19.18 -2.38 28.84
CA PRO A 136 18.77 -2.86 30.17
C PRO A 136 19.58 -2.32 31.35
N GLU A 137 20.63 -1.54 31.10
CA GLU A 137 21.48 -0.94 32.13
C GLU A 137 21.10 0.54 32.33
N PRO A 138 20.48 0.92 33.47
CA PRO A 138 20.30 2.32 33.81
C PRO A 138 21.67 2.89 34.20
N GLY A 139 22.29 3.63 33.28
CA GLY A 139 23.46 4.43 33.57
C GLY A 139 23.17 5.33 34.78
N ILE A 140 23.83 5.05 35.89
CA ILE A 140 23.82 5.89 37.10
C ILE A 140 24.26 7.29 36.68
N VAL A 141 23.33 8.24 36.63
CA VAL A 141 23.68 9.65 36.51
C VAL A 141 24.20 10.10 37.86
N GLU A 142 25.50 9.91 38.10
CA GLU A 142 26.19 10.54 39.23
C GLU A 142 26.06 12.06 39.08
N LYS A 143 25.30 12.68 39.99
CA LYS A 143 25.29 14.13 40.17
C LYS A 143 26.67 14.56 40.65
N LYS A 144 27.51 15.09 39.75
CA LYS A 144 28.69 15.84 40.16
C LYS A 144 28.24 17.14 40.83
N HIS A 145 28.59 17.24 42.12
CA HIS A 145 28.51 18.44 42.95
C HIS A 145 29.46 19.52 42.45
#